data_AF-G3FF02-F1
#
_entry.id   AF-G3FF02-F1
#
_cell.length_a   1.000
_cell.length_b   1.000
_cell.length_c   1.000
_cell.angle_alpha   90.00
_cell.angle_beta   90.00
_cell.angle_gamma   90.00
#
_symmetry.space_group_name_H-M   'P 1'
#
loop_
_entity.id
_entity.type
_entity.pdbx_description
1 polymer ?
#
loop_
_entity_poly.entity_id
_entity_poly.type
_entity_poly.pdbx_seq_one_letter_code
_entity_poly.pdbx_strand_id
1 'polypeptide(L)'
;TNCYTSNAWDTTLCPDGATCASNCAVDGADYPGTYGITTTGNALTLKFVTTGANKNIGSRVYLMANDTSYEMFKLLNTEFTFDVDLSKLPCGLNGALYFSEMEVDGGLSKHPGNKAGAKYGTGYCDSQCPRDIKFINGEANVGGWGGSPNDTNAGTGNWGACCNEMDIWE
;
A
#
# COMPACT_ATOMS: atom_id res chain seq x y z
N THR A 1 -21.16 0.43 5.41
CA THR A 1 -20.52 -0.04 6.66
C THR A 1 -19.09 -0.39 6.36
N ASN A 2 -18.17 -0.16 7.29
CA ASN A 2 -16.75 -0.43 7.08
C ASN A 2 -16.44 -1.91 7.33
N CYS A 3 -15.69 -2.54 6.43
CA CYS A 3 -15.13 -3.87 6.69
C CYS A 3 -13.95 -3.85 7.65
N TYR A 4 -13.25 -2.72 7.72
CA TYR A 4 -12.08 -2.53 8.56
C TYR A 4 -12.12 -1.14 9.18
N THR A 5 -12.02 -1.05 10.51
CA THR A 5 -12.03 0.22 11.24
C THR A 5 -10.89 0.22 12.24
N SER A 6 -10.10 1.30 12.26
CA SER A 6 -8.90 1.41 13.11
C SER A 6 -7.96 0.25 12.86
N ASN A 7 -7.88 -0.73 13.76
CA ASN A 7 -7.02 -1.89 13.64
C ASN A 7 -7.76 -3.24 13.61
N ALA A 8 -9.08 -3.25 13.35
CA ALA A 8 -9.90 -4.46 13.42
C ALA A 8 -10.84 -4.63 12.20
N TRP A 9 -11.08 -5.90 11.85
CA TRP A 9 -12.07 -6.31 10.86
C TRP A 9 -13.47 -6.42 11.49
N ASP A 10 -14.51 -6.11 10.71
CA ASP A 10 -15.89 -6.41 11.08
C ASP A 10 -16.14 -7.91 10.92
N THR A 11 -16.37 -8.62 12.03
CA THR A 11 -16.49 -10.10 12.03
C THR A 11 -17.75 -10.61 11.34
N THR A 12 -18.75 -9.76 11.11
CA THR A 12 -19.98 -10.13 10.38
C THR A 12 -19.73 -10.08 8.88
N LEU A 13 -19.05 -9.03 8.41
CA LEU A 13 -18.70 -8.88 6.99
C LEU A 13 -17.50 -9.76 6.60
N CYS A 14 -16.58 -9.98 7.53
CA CYS A 14 -15.31 -10.65 7.32
C CYS A 14 -15.13 -11.84 8.29
N PRO A 15 -15.92 -12.91 8.16
CA PRO A 15 -15.72 -14.13 8.94
C PRO A 15 -14.50 -14.94 8.46
N ASP A 16 -14.14 -14.82 7.19
CA ASP A 16 -12.99 -15.44 6.54
C ASP A 16 -12.49 -14.57 5.36
N GLY A 17 -11.31 -14.89 4.83
CA GLY A 17 -10.62 -14.07 3.82
C GLY A 17 -11.36 -13.94 2.50
N ALA A 18 -11.92 -15.04 1.99
CA ALA A 18 -12.63 -15.07 0.72
C ALA A 18 -14.00 -14.38 0.82
N THR A 19 -14.76 -14.65 1.89
CA THR A 19 -16.04 -14.00 2.17
C THR A 19 -15.83 -12.49 2.36
N CYS A 20 -14.81 -12.09 3.11
CA CYS A 20 -14.48 -10.68 3.31
C CYS A 20 -14.14 -9.98 1.98
N ALA A 21 -13.28 -10.57 1.15
CA ALA A 21 -12.94 -10.01 -0.16
C ALA A 21 -14.16 -9.89 -1.09
N SER A 22 -15.13 -10.79 -0.99
CA SER A 22 -16.39 -10.69 -1.74
C SER A 22 -17.36 -9.64 -1.18
N ASN A 23 -17.35 -9.40 0.12
CA ASN A 23 -18.26 -8.46 0.79
C ASN A 23 -17.74 -7.02 0.82
N CYS A 24 -16.44 -6.84 0.60
CA CYS A 24 -15.74 -5.57 0.79
C CYS A 24 -15.20 -5.02 -0.52
N ALA A 25 -14.96 -3.72 -0.55
CA ALA A 25 -14.38 -3.03 -1.69
C ALA A 25 -13.31 -2.04 -1.22
N VAL A 26 -12.37 -1.75 -2.12
CA VAL A 26 -11.47 -0.60 -2.01
C VAL A 26 -12.08 0.54 -2.82
N ASP A 27 -12.10 1.74 -2.26
CA ASP A 27 -12.69 2.93 -2.89
C ASP A 27 -11.60 3.93 -3.32
N GLY A 28 -12.00 5.00 -3.99
CA GLY A 28 -11.12 6.10 -4.40
C GLY A 28 -10.47 6.83 -3.23
N ALA A 29 -9.35 7.49 -3.54
CA ALA A 29 -8.57 8.26 -2.59
C ALA A 29 -8.59 9.76 -2.93
N ASP A 30 -8.94 10.60 -1.95
CA ASP A 30 -8.65 12.03 -2.00
C ASP A 30 -7.18 12.26 -1.62
N TYR A 31 -6.31 12.15 -2.63
CA TYR A 31 -4.85 12.29 -2.51
C TYR A 31 -4.44 13.56 -1.74
N PRO A 32 -4.87 14.78 -2.10
CA PRO A 32 -4.43 15.99 -1.41
C PRO A 32 -5.10 16.18 -0.04
N GLY A 33 -6.42 15.98 0.07
CA GLY A 33 -7.15 16.32 1.30
C GLY A 33 -7.04 15.29 2.41
N THR A 34 -7.00 14.00 2.06
CA THR A 34 -6.89 12.90 3.05
C THR A 34 -5.43 12.52 3.29
N TYR A 35 -4.63 12.39 2.21
CA TYR A 35 -3.29 11.82 2.30
C TYR A 35 -2.17 12.86 2.22
N GLY A 36 -2.46 14.10 1.81
CA GLY A 36 -1.46 15.16 1.66
C GLY A 36 -0.45 14.86 0.55
N ILE A 37 -0.88 14.12 -0.47
CA ILE A 37 -0.11 13.79 -1.66
C ILE A 37 -0.45 14.79 -2.76
N THR A 38 0.57 15.40 -3.36
CA THR A 38 0.41 16.30 -4.50
C THR A 38 1.50 16.07 -5.54
N THR A 39 1.18 16.28 -6.81
CA THR A 39 2.16 16.28 -7.91
C THR A 39 2.15 17.62 -8.64
N THR A 40 3.29 18.02 -9.19
CA THR A 40 3.40 19.19 -10.09
C THR A 40 4.54 18.94 -11.07
N GLY A 41 4.21 18.79 -12.36
CA GLY A 41 5.19 18.39 -13.37
C GLY A 41 5.79 17.01 -13.04
N ASN A 42 7.10 16.96 -12.82
CA ASN A 42 7.86 15.76 -12.47
C ASN A 42 8.04 15.57 -10.95
N ALA A 43 7.52 16.47 -10.11
CA ALA A 43 7.70 16.40 -8.66
C ALA A 43 6.51 15.72 -7.96
N LEU A 44 6.83 14.88 -6.97
CA LEU A 44 5.90 14.28 -6.01
C LEU A 44 6.21 14.85 -4.62
N THR A 45 5.19 15.29 -3.90
CA THR A 45 5.32 15.72 -2.49
C THR A 45 4.43 14.87 -1.60
N LEU A 46 5.02 14.30 -0.55
CA LEU A 46 4.33 13.47 0.44
C LEU A 46 4.41 14.16 1.80
N LYS A 47 3.26 14.49 2.40
CA LYS A 47 3.22 15.01 3.78
C LYS A 47 3.22 13.88 4.79
N PHE A 48 3.93 14.09 5.90
CA PHE A 48 3.95 13.11 6.98
C PHE A 48 2.64 13.04 7.75
N VAL A 49 2.04 14.17 8.15
CA VAL A 49 0.74 14.20 8.84
C VAL A 49 -0.24 15.05 8.06
N THR A 50 -1.40 14.47 7.77
CA THR A 50 -2.53 15.15 7.12
C THR A 50 -3.76 14.98 8.02
N THR A 51 -4.43 16.08 8.34
CA THR A 51 -5.63 16.06 9.18
C THR A 51 -6.82 16.49 8.32
N GLY A 52 -7.59 15.50 7.86
CA GLY A 52 -8.86 15.68 7.15
C GLY A 52 -10.02 15.21 8.02
N ALA A 53 -10.90 14.38 7.45
CA ALA A 53 -11.93 13.68 8.23
C ALA A 53 -11.32 12.76 9.31
N ASN A 54 -10.15 12.21 9.04
CA ASN A 54 -9.33 11.44 9.97
C ASN A 54 -7.88 11.97 9.95
N LYS A 55 -7.10 11.61 10.97
CA LYS A 55 -5.65 11.84 10.98
C LYS A 55 -4.97 10.73 10.16
N ASN A 56 -4.32 11.11 9.07
CA ASN A 56 -3.48 10.24 8.25
C ASN A 56 -2.00 10.43 8.60
N ILE A 57 -1.22 9.35 8.59
CA ILE A 57 0.23 9.34 8.85
C ILE A 57 0.94 8.65 7.69
N GLY A 58 1.74 9.41 6.95
CA GLY A 58 2.52 8.93 5.81
C GLY A 58 1.67 8.44 4.64
N SER A 59 2.35 7.83 3.68
CA SER A 59 1.74 7.24 2.49
C SER A 59 2.74 6.33 1.78
N ARG A 60 2.24 5.34 1.05
CA ARG A 60 2.98 4.58 0.05
C ARG A 60 2.27 4.71 -1.28
N VAL A 61 3.00 5.03 -2.34
CA VAL A 61 2.46 5.22 -3.69
C VAL A 61 3.34 4.49 -4.70
N TYR A 62 2.73 4.10 -5.82
CA TYR A 62 3.40 3.38 -6.90
C TYR A 62 3.36 4.23 -8.17
N LEU A 63 4.44 4.19 -8.95
CA LEU A 63 4.44 4.82 -10.27
C LEU A 63 3.65 3.95 -11.25
N MET A 64 2.70 4.57 -11.95
CA MET A 64 1.80 3.94 -12.91
C MET A 64 2.26 4.22 -14.35
N ALA A 65 2.23 3.21 -15.21
CA ALA A 65 2.40 3.38 -16.66
C ALA A 65 1.11 3.93 -17.32
N ASN A 66 -0.03 3.52 -16.79
CA ASN A 66 -1.38 3.99 -17.15
C ASN A 66 -2.35 3.69 -15.99
N ASP A 67 -3.63 4.00 -16.14
CA ASP A 67 -4.66 3.84 -15.10
C ASP A 67 -4.84 2.40 -14.55
N THR A 68 -4.27 1.38 -15.20
CA THR A 68 -4.50 -0.04 -14.88
C THR A 68 -3.23 -0.86 -14.71
N SER A 69 -2.04 -0.29 -14.91
CA SER A 69 -0.78 -1.03 -14.79
C SER A 69 0.37 -0.20 -14.24
N TYR A 70 1.15 -0.77 -13.33
CA TYR A 70 2.36 -0.16 -12.80
C TYR A 70 3.43 0.03 -13.87
N GLU A 71 4.30 1.02 -13.68
CA GLU A 71 5.50 1.19 -14.49
C GLU A 71 6.55 0.14 -14.07
N MET A 72 7.06 -0.63 -15.03
CA MET A 72 7.97 -1.74 -14.77
C MET A 72 9.39 -1.41 -15.22
N PHE A 73 10.33 -1.45 -14.27
CA PHE A 73 11.72 -1.11 -14.53
C PHE A 73 12.61 -2.36 -14.70
N LYS A 74 13.52 -2.32 -15.67
CA LYS A 74 14.60 -3.31 -15.85
C LYS A 74 15.94 -2.65 -15.48
N LEU A 75 16.35 -2.86 -14.24
CA LEU A 75 17.44 -2.10 -13.60
C LEU A 75 18.86 -2.60 -13.95
N LEU A 76 18.99 -3.85 -14.42
CA LEU A 76 20.32 -4.41 -14.68
C LEU A 76 21.00 -3.67 -15.84
N ASN A 77 22.24 -3.20 -15.61
CA ASN A 77 23.04 -2.44 -16.56
C ASN A 77 22.39 -1.11 -17.00
N THR A 78 21.54 -0.52 -16.15
CA THR A 78 20.95 0.80 -16.36
C THR A 78 21.19 1.69 -15.14
N GLU A 79 20.92 2.99 -15.27
CA GLU A 79 20.94 3.95 -14.17
C GLU A 79 19.52 4.41 -13.84
N PHE A 80 19.27 4.70 -12.57
CA PHE A 80 18.07 5.36 -12.09
C PHE A 80 18.49 6.61 -11.32
N THR A 81 17.93 7.76 -11.70
CA THR A 81 18.29 9.06 -11.13
C THR A 81 17.04 9.80 -10.69
N PHE A 82 17.14 10.50 -9.56
CA PHE A 82 16.08 11.33 -9.01
C PHE A 82 16.68 12.43 -8.14
N ASP A 83 15.96 13.55 -8.02
CA ASP A 83 16.25 14.61 -7.08
C ASP A 83 15.35 14.47 -5.85
N VAL A 84 15.87 14.79 -4.66
CA VAL A 84 15.12 14.71 -3.40
C VAL A 84 15.42 15.89 -2.49
N ASP A 85 14.38 16.45 -1.87
CA ASP A 85 14.49 17.47 -0.81
C ASP A 85 14.12 16.87 0.54
N LEU A 86 15.12 16.68 1.40
CA LEU A 86 14.98 16.15 2.76
C LEU A 86 15.07 17.23 3.83
N SER A 87 15.11 18.51 3.45
CA SER A 87 15.30 19.63 4.40
C SER A 87 14.22 19.71 5.49
N LYS A 88 13.08 19.05 5.28
CA LYS A 88 11.94 19.00 6.21
C LYS A 88 11.74 17.63 6.86
N LEU A 89 12.67 16.69 6.69
CA LEU A 89 12.57 15.33 7.22
C LEU A 89 13.48 15.20 8.46
N PRO A 90 12.95 15.36 9.70
CA PRO A 90 13.72 15.21 10.92
C PRO A 90 14.05 13.75 11.24
N CYS A 91 14.88 13.54 12.26
CA CYS A 91 15.16 12.21 12.80
C CYS A 91 13.88 11.44 13.17
N GLY A 92 13.90 10.13 12.94
CA GLY A 92 12.78 9.23 13.24
C GLY A 92 11.76 9.10 12.10
N LEU A 93 11.95 9.82 11.00
CA LEU A 93 11.22 9.61 9.74
C LEU A 93 12.13 8.93 8.71
N ASN A 94 11.52 8.25 7.75
CA ASN A 94 12.16 7.65 6.59
C ASN A 94 11.38 8.10 5.35
N GLY A 95 12.08 8.66 4.37
CA GLY A 95 11.51 9.07 3.09
C GLY A 95 11.99 8.12 2.01
N ALA A 96 11.36 6.97 1.88
CA ALA A 96 11.88 5.88 1.06
C ALA A 96 11.53 6.01 -0.43
N LEU A 97 12.50 5.65 -1.28
CA LEU A 97 12.33 5.36 -2.70
C LEU A 97 13.03 4.03 -3.00
N TYR A 98 12.25 3.04 -3.43
CA TYR A 98 12.72 1.68 -3.61
C TYR A 98 11.93 0.98 -4.73
N PHE A 99 12.45 -0.16 -5.17
CA PHE A 99 11.79 -1.05 -6.12
C PHE A 99 11.36 -2.33 -5.43
N SER A 100 10.18 -2.82 -5.79
CA SER A 100 9.64 -4.10 -5.36
C SER A 100 9.19 -4.90 -6.57
N GLU A 101 9.42 -6.22 -6.56
CA GLU A 101 9.03 -7.14 -7.64
C GLU A 101 7.53 -7.48 -7.59
N MET A 102 6.69 -6.44 -7.71
CA MET A 102 5.23 -6.56 -7.80
C MET A 102 4.77 -6.96 -9.20
N GLU A 103 3.59 -7.59 -9.28
CA GLU A 103 2.92 -7.85 -10.56
C GLU A 103 2.42 -6.56 -11.20
N VAL A 104 2.62 -6.42 -12.51
CA VAL A 104 2.29 -5.20 -13.29
C VAL A 104 0.83 -4.76 -13.18
N ASP A 105 -0.09 -5.71 -12.98
CA ASP A 105 -1.53 -5.47 -12.84
C ASP A 105 -2.01 -5.50 -11.38
N GLY A 106 -1.08 -5.52 -10.41
CA GLY A 106 -1.38 -5.65 -8.99
C GLY A 106 -1.94 -7.01 -8.59
N GLY A 107 -1.68 -8.05 -9.39
CA GLY A 107 -2.15 -9.42 -9.18
C GLY A 107 -3.55 -9.70 -9.72
N LEU A 108 -4.12 -8.79 -10.52
CA LEU A 108 -5.49 -8.87 -11.03
C LEU A 108 -5.71 -10.14 -11.89
N SER A 109 -4.76 -10.46 -12.77
CA SER A 109 -4.85 -11.63 -13.65
C SER A 109 -4.62 -12.95 -12.93
N LYS A 110 -3.79 -12.97 -11.88
CA LYS A 110 -3.43 -14.19 -11.14
C LYS A 110 -4.45 -14.55 -10.06
N HIS A 111 -5.17 -13.57 -9.53
CA HIS A 111 -6.02 -13.75 -8.35
C HIS A 111 -7.46 -13.35 -8.66
N PRO A 112 -8.36 -14.31 -8.97
CA PRO A 112 -9.74 -14.01 -9.34
C PRO A 112 -10.54 -13.23 -8.29
N GLY A 113 -10.18 -13.33 -7.01
CA GLY A 113 -10.77 -12.53 -5.93
C GLY A 113 -10.35 -11.06 -5.92
N ASN A 114 -9.23 -10.72 -6.57
CA ASN A 114 -8.84 -9.33 -6.80
C ASN A 114 -9.60 -8.78 -8.02
N LYS A 115 -10.46 -7.78 -7.80
CA LYS A 115 -11.15 -7.04 -8.87
C LYS A 115 -10.69 -5.58 -8.98
N ALA A 116 -9.79 -5.15 -8.10
CA ALA A 116 -9.35 -3.76 -8.01
C ALA A 116 -8.06 -3.53 -8.82
N GLY A 117 -7.08 -4.42 -8.68
CA GLY A 117 -5.82 -4.37 -9.43
C GLY A 117 -4.96 -3.14 -9.15
N ALA A 118 -3.97 -2.92 -10.00
CA ALA A 118 -3.01 -1.82 -9.88
C ALA A 118 -3.67 -0.43 -9.81
N LYS A 119 -4.84 -0.26 -10.44
CA LYS A 119 -5.64 0.99 -10.38
C LYS A 119 -5.91 1.45 -8.93
N TYR A 120 -6.06 0.51 -8.02
CA TYR A 120 -6.32 0.77 -6.59
C TYR A 120 -5.13 0.37 -5.71
N GLY A 121 -3.94 0.21 -6.26
CA GLY A 121 -2.71 -0.02 -5.49
C GLY A 121 -2.59 -1.41 -4.87
N THR A 122 -3.21 -2.45 -5.44
CA THR A 122 -3.12 -3.82 -4.89
C THR A 122 -1.80 -4.51 -5.25
N GLY A 123 -1.52 -5.62 -4.54
CA GLY A 123 -0.43 -6.53 -4.89
C GLY A 123 0.92 -6.18 -4.29
N TYR A 124 0.96 -5.30 -3.29
CA TYR A 124 2.20 -4.96 -2.60
C TYR A 124 2.85 -6.17 -1.94
N CYS A 125 4.17 -6.21 -2.02
CA CYS A 125 5.06 -7.15 -1.36
C CYS A 125 6.42 -6.47 -1.17
N ASP A 126 7.26 -7.00 -0.28
CA ASP A 126 8.65 -6.56 -0.12
C ASP A 126 9.48 -7.68 0.57
N SER A 127 10.75 -7.39 0.91
CA SER A 127 11.66 -8.37 1.52
C SER A 127 11.30 -8.75 2.95
N GLN A 128 10.48 -7.95 3.63
CA GLN A 128 10.04 -8.16 5.01
C GLN A 128 8.83 -9.10 5.10
N CYS A 129 8.24 -9.49 3.96
CA CYS A 129 7.03 -10.29 3.92
C CYS A 129 5.89 -9.70 4.77
N PRO A 130 5.50 -8.43 4.56
CA PRO A 130 4.61 -7.66 5.43
C PRO A 130 3.29 -8.38 5.66
N ARG A 131 2.94 -8.54 6.93
CA ARG A 131 1.72 -9.21 7.41
C ARG A 131 0.59 -8.25 7.77
N ASP A 132 0.87 -6.96 7.72
CA ASP A 132 -0.07 -5.85 7.92
C ASP A 132 -0.89 -5.52 6.68
N ILE A 133 -0.57 -6.14 5.54
CA ILE A 133 -1.32 -6.00 4.31
C ILE A 133 -2.71 -6.63 4.47
N LYS A 134 -3.74 -5.79 4.28
CA LYS A 134 -5.14 -6.15 4.50
C LYS A 134 -5.68 -7.12 3.45
N PHE A 135 -5.21 -7.03 2.21
CA PHE A 135 -5.60 -7.91 1.11
C PHE A 135 -4.36 -8.47 0.40
N ILE A 136 -4.24 -9.79 0.37
CA ILE A 136 -3.11 -10.51 -0.23
C ILE A 136 -3.71 -11.56 -1.18
N ASN A 137 -3.22 -11.62 -2.43
CA ASN A 137 -3.62 -12.63 -3.41
C ASN A 137 -5.13 -12.74 -3.66
N GLY A 138 -5.86 -11.63 -3.58
CA GLY A 138 -7.31 -11.57 -3.81
C GLY A 138 -8.18 -12.01 -2.62
N GLU A 139 -7.57 -12.23 -1.45
CA GLU A 139 -8.27 -12.52 -0.20
C GLU A 139 -7.95 -11.48 0.87
N ALA A 140 -8.86 -11.28 1.82
CA ALA A 140 -8.57 -10.47 3.00
C ALA A 140 -7.73 -11.26 4.02
N ASN A 141 -6.75 -10.62 4.63
CA ASN A 141 -5.83 -11.22 5.60
C ASN A 141 -6.46 -11.32 7.02
N VAL A 142 -7.69 -11.80 7.11
CA VAL A 142 -8.48 -11.81 8.37
C VAL A 142 -8.01 -12.90 9.34
N GLY A 143 -7.52 -14.02 8.80
CA GLY A 143 -7.12 -15.17 9.60
C GLY A 143 -6.00 -14.81 10.60
N GLY A 144 -6.28 -14.98 11.89
CA GLY A 144 -5.33 -14.67 12.97
C GLY A 144 -5.04 -13.18 13.15
N TRP A 145 -5.88 -12.29 12.61
CA TRP A 145 -5.66 -10.85 12.69
C TRP A 145 -5.61 -10.36 14.14
N GLY A 146 -4.46 -9.82 14.54
CA GLY A 146 -4.27 -9.13 15.82
C GLY A 146 -3.93 -7.66 15.60
N GLY A 147 -4.74 -6.77 16.17
CA GLY A 147 -4.47 -5.33 16.14
C GLY A 147 -3.14 -5.00 16.85
N SER A 148 -2.37 -4.07 16.29
CA SER A 148 -1.10 -3.65 16.87
C SER A 148 -1.33 -2.89 18.19
N PRO A 149 -0.56 -3.17 19.25
CA PRO A 149 -0.64 -2.41 20.50
C PRO A 149 -0.05 -1.00 20.36
N ASN A 150 0.81 -0.77 19.36
CA ASN A 150 1.56 0.47 19.18
C ASN A 150 1.12 1.26 17.94
N ASP A 151 0.18 0.72 17.15
CA ASP A 151 -0.41 1.40 16.00
C ASP A 151 -1.93 1.15 15.98
N THR A 152 -2.69 2.21 16.19
CA THR A 152 -4.16 2.15 16.23
C THR A 152 -4.80 1.91 14.86
N ASN A 153 -4.02 1.97 13.77
CA ASN A 153 -4.51 1.83 12.38
C ASN A 153 -4.01 0.56 11.68
N ALA A 154 -3.21 -0.25 12.36
CA ALA A 154 -2.57 -1.43 11.80
C ALA A 154 -2.69 -2.65 12.72
N GLY A 155 -2.43 -3.81 12.15
CA GLY A 155 -2.40 -5.10 12.82
C GLY A 155 -1.68 -6.09 11.92
N THR A 156 -1.69 -7.37 12.28
CA THR A 156 -1.05 -8.41 11.47
C THR A 156 -1.95 -9.63 11.35
N GLY A 157 -2.12 -10.14 10.14
CA GLY A 157 -2.78 -11.43 9.87
C GLY A 157 -1.78 -12.58 9.77
N ASN A 158 -2.25 -13.78 9.49
CA ASN A 158 -1.40 -14.98 9.37
C ASN A 158 -0.50 -14.96 8.12
N TRP A 159 -0.90 -14.24 7.07
CA TRP A 159 -0.21 -14.25 5.79
C TRP A 159 0.65 -13.00 5.61
N GLY A 160 1.79 -13.17 4.93
CA GLY A 160 2.69 -12.09 4.54
C GLY A 160 2.89 -12.08 3.02
N ALA A 161 3.20 -10.92 2.45
CA ALA A 161 3.41 -10.75 1.02
C ALA A 161 4.90 -10.54 0.69
N CYS A 162 5.58 -11.60 0.25
CA CYS A 162 7.04 -11.60 0.01
C CYS A 162 7.37 -11.35 -1.47
N CYS A 163 8.39 -10.52 -1.75
CA CYS A 163 9.07 -10.49 -3.04
C CYS A 163 10.46 -9.83 -2.91
N ASN A 164 11.20 -9.75 -4.03
CA ASN A 164 12.49 -9.07 -4.05
C ASN A 164 12.29 -7.56 -3.89
N GLU A 165 13.23 -6.93 -3.20
CA GLU A 165 13.26 -5.49 -2.91
C GLU A 165 14.65 -4.94 -3.20
N MET A 166 14.69 -3.71 -3.71
CA MET A 166 15.92 -2.94 -3.91
C MET A 166 15.70 -1.53 -3.38
N ASP A 167 16.23 -1.29 -2.18
CA ASP A 167 16.20 0.01 -1.52
C ASP A 167 17.24 0.95 -2.14
N ILE A 168 16.77 1.89 -2.96
CA ILE A 168 17.64 2.90 -3.57
C ILE A 168 17.94 4.02 -2.57
N TRP A 169 16.93 4.39 -1.77
CA TRP A 169 17.01 5.47 -0.80
C TRP A 169 16.04 5.27 0.37
N GLU A 170 16.51 5.55 1.59
CA GLU A 170 15.76 5.58 2.85
C GLU A 170 16.18 6.77 3.72
#